data_AF-A0A9D5P0V6-F1
#
_entry.id   AF-A0A9D5P0V6-F1
#
_cell.length_a   1.000
_cell.length_b   1.000
_cell.length_c   1.000
_cell.angle_alpha   90.00
_cell.angle_beta   90.00
_cell.angle_gamma   90.00
#
_symmetry.space_group_name_H-M   'P 1'
#
loop_
_entity.id
_entity.type
_entity.pdbx_description
1 polymer ?
#
loop_
_entity_poly.entity_id
_entity_poly.type
_entity_poly.pdbx_seq_one_letter_code
_entity_poly.pdbx_strand_id
1 'polypeptide(L)'
;MNIFNITGAGSGITRALKFTPDIKFVNDETLNEFVVMVERGNVEETDAKKDREDRDIRDEENKDNSLSAKYIENNKAAKRDNDGVEETEDKTRVVRIPYKQLPNVQKDIIQFCAIPRTAKEIMDHIGYYNNSKNMTTYVRPLLEMGYLEMTEPDKPKSKNQKYRKVRKE
;
A
#
# COMPACT_ATOMS: atom_id res chain seq x y z
N MET A 1 -14.05 14.70 -41.49
CA MET A 1 -13.93 15.22 -40.11
C MET A 1 -12.85 14.37 -39.44
N ASN A 2 -11.64 14.90 -39.31
CA ASN A 2 -10.52 14.14 -38.74
C ASN A 2 -10.58 14.28 -37.22
N ILE A 3 -10.99 13.22 -36.54
CA ILE A 3 -11.00 13.13 -35.09
C ILE A 3 -9.57 12.84 -34.66
N PHE A 4 -8.91 13.81 -34.03
CA PHE A 4 -7.62 13.59 -33.39
C PHE A 4 -7.86 13.06 -31.98
N ASN A 5 -7.47 11.81 -31.75
CA ASN A 5 -7.42 11.25 -30.42
C ASN A 5 -6.28 11.93 -29.65
N ILE A 6 -6.61 12.79 -28.69
CA ILE A 6 -5.61 13.35 -27.77
C ILE A 6 -5.31 12.30 -26.70
N THR A 7 -4.43 11.36 -27.02
CA THR A 7 -3.77 10.50 -26.03
C THR A 7 -2.65 11.30 -25.38
N GLY A 8 -3.00 12.05 -24.33
CA GLY A 8 -2.05 12.92 -23.63
C GLY A 8 -2.44 13.26 -22.20
N ALA A 9 -3.59 12.78 -21.72
CA ALA A 9 -3.88 12.77 -20.29
C ALA A 9 -2.87 11.80 -19.65
N GLY A 10 -1.77 12.34 -19.11
CA GLY A 10 -0.75 11.57 -18.43
C GLY A 10 -1.34 10.69 -17.31
N SER A 11 -0.49 9.87 -16.70
CA SER A 11 -0.89 8.87 -15.68
C SER A 11 -1.78 9.42 -14.55
N GLY A 12 -1.85 10.73 -14.36
CA GLY A 12 -2.75 11.42 -13.43
C GLY A 12 -4.23 11.10 -13.61
N ILE A 13 -4.79 11.10 -14.83
CA ILE A 13 -6.23 10.85 -15.02
C ILE A 13 -6.56 9.38 -14.76
N THR A 14 -5.76 8.45 -15.29
CA THR A 14 -5.91 7.02 -15.04
C THR A 14 -5.72 6.69 -13.55
N ARG A 15 -4.82 7.40 -12.87
CA ARG A 15 -4.64 7.30 -11.41
C ARG A 15 -5.88 7.80 -10.68
N ALA A 16 -6.41 8.98 -11.02
CA ALA A 16 -7.62 9.52 -10.43
C ALA A 16 -8.80 8.53 -10.55
N LEU A 17 -9.06 8.03 -11.76
CA LEU A 17 -10.07 6.99 -12.03
C LEU A 17 -9.90 5.71 -11.20
N LYS A 18 -8.67 5.32 -10.86
CA LYS A 18 -8.38 4.09 -10.11
C LYS A 18 -8.52 4.26 -8.60
N PHE A 19 -8.29 5.44 -8.06
CA PHE A 19 -8.10 5.67 -6.63
C PHE A 19 -9.15 6.58 -5.98
N THR A 20 -9.94 7.35 -6.74
CA THR A 20 -11.05 8.13 -6.17
C THR A 20 -12.40 7.48 -6.48
N PRO A 21 -13.13 6.97 -5.48
CA PRO A 21 -14.54 6.62 -5.67
C PRO A 21 -15.31 7.90 -5.99
N ASP A 22 -16.19 7.83 -7.00
CA ASP A 22 -17.14 8.87 -7.41
C ASP A 22 -16.55 10.14 -8.08
N ILE A 23 -15.61 9.95 -9.03
CA ILE A 23 -15.18 11.03 -9.94
C ILE A 23 -16.22 11.27 -11.04
N LYS A 24 -16.55 12.54 -11.31
CA LYS A 24 -17.38 12.95 -12.46
C LYS A 24 -16.59 13.91 -13.36
N PHE A 25 -16.59 13.63 -14.65
CA PHE A 25 -16.02 14.51 -15.67
C PHE A 25 -17.14 15.31 -16.30
N VAL A 26 -17.02 16.64 -16.28
CA VAL A 26 -17.97 17.53 -16.93
C VAL A 26 -17.20 18.42 -17.91
N ASN A 27 -17.68 18.45 -19.15
CA ASN A 27 -17.16 19.35 -20.17
C ASN A 27 -17.91 20.68 -20.07
N ASP A 28 -17.22 21.75 -19.69
CA ASP A 28 -17.79 23.09 -19.69
C ASP A 28 -17.32 23.85 -20.93
N GLU A 29 -18.18 23.86 -21.95
CA GLU A 29 -17.88 24.50 -23.24
C GLU A 29 -17.78 26.02 -23.14
N THR A 30 -18.26 26.63 -22.05
CA THR A 30 -18.16 28.09 -21.84
C THR A 30 -16.79 28.51 -21.36
N LEU A 31 -16.09 27.61 -20.65
CA LEU A 31 -14.76 27.85 -20.11
C LEU A 31 -13.64 27.33 -21.03
N ASN A 32 -13.98 26.57 -22.09
CA ASN A 32 -13.03 25.82 -22.91
C ASN A 32 -12.10 24.92 -22.06
N GLU A 33 -12.60 24.44 -20.91
CA GLU A 33 -11.85 23.64 -19.95
C GLU A 33 -12.60 22.36 -19.58
N PHE A 34 -11.85 21.28 -19.35
CA PHE A 34 -12.40 20.02 -18.83
C PHE A 34 -12.35 20.03 -17.30
N VAL A 35 -13.51 19.98 -16.65
CA VAL A 35 -13.62 20.05 -15.20
C VAL A 35 -13.75 18.64 -14.61
N VAL A 36 -12.93 18.36 -13.60
CA VAL A 36 -12.98 17.11 -12.83
C VAL A 36 -13.55 17.40 -11.45
N MET A 37 -14.67 16.79 -11.11
CA MET A 37 -15.31 16.95 -9.80
C MET A 37 -15.13 15.69 -8.95
N VAL A 38 -14.71 15.90 -7.70
CA VAL A 38 -14.55 14.86 -6.69
C VAL A 38 -15.49 15.18 -5.53
N GLU A 39 -16.48 14.32 -5.29
CA GLU A 39 -17.44 14.50 -4.21
C GLU A 39 -16.79 14.04 -2.88
N ARG A 40 -16.47 14.97 -1.98
CA ARG A 40 -15.94 14.64 -0.66
C ARG A 40 -17.10 14.50 0.32
N GLY A 41 -17.29 13.30 0.87
CA GLY A 41 -18.21 13.09 1.98
C GLY A 41 -17.80 13.93 3.20
N ASN A 42 -18.77 14.57 3.86
CA ASN A 42 -18.56 15.46 5.00
C ASN A 42 -17.73 14.77 6.09
N VAL A 43 -16.57 15.34 6.42
CA VAL A 43 -15.82 15.05 7.64
C VAL A 43 -15.99 16.29 8.51
N GLU A 44 -16.57 16.11 9.71
CA GLU A 44 -16.76 17.21 10.67
C GLU A 44 -15.42 17.83 11.06
N GLU A 45 -15.36 19.16 11.02
CA GLU A 45 -14.22 19.99 11.43
C GLU A 45 -14.03 19.92 12.95
N THR A 46 -12.81 19.62 13.41
CA THR A 46 -12.38 19.97 14.76
C THR A 46 -11.25 20.99 14.70
N ASP A 47 -11.54 22.20 15.17
CA ASP A 47 -10.64 23.34 15.30
C ASP A 47 -9.48 23.13 16.28
N ALA A 48 -8.26 23.53 15.90
CA ALA A 48 -7.32 24.24 16.77
C ALA A 48 -6.12 24.80 15.98
N LYS A 49 -5.92 26.12 16.07
CA LYS A 49 -4.74 26.88 15.59
C LYS A 49 -3.65 26.95 16.67
N LYS A 50 -2.38 26.92 16.25
CA LYS A 50 -1.09 27.44 16.84
C LYS A 50 0.04 26.43 16.54
N ASP A 51 1.26 26.73 16.12
CA ASP A 51 2.05 27.95 15.91
C ASP A 51 3.10 27.70 14.80
N ARG A 52 3.72 28.78 14.33
CA ARG A 52 4.59 28.87 13.15
C ARG A 52 5.92 28.09 13.23
N GLU A 53 6.17 27.41 12.11
CA GLU A 53 7.44 27.25 11.36
C GLU A 53 8.71 26.84 12.13
N ASP A 54 8.91 25.51 12.22
CA ASP A 54 10.17 24.92 11.74
C ASP A 54 10.03 23.41 11.49
N ARG A 55 10.39 22.98 10.27
CA ARG A 55 10.73 21.61 9.81
C ARG A 55 9.70 20.48 9.97
N ASP A 56 9.27 19.96 8.82
CA ASP A 56 9.30 18.54 8.41
C ASP A 56 8.07 18.11 7.60
N ILE A 57 8.40 17.64 6.40
CA ILE A 57 7.61 16.81 5.48
C ILE A 57 6.76 15.79 6.25
N ARG A 58 5.43 15.89 6.12
CA ARG A 58 4.45 14.86 6.49
C ARG A 58 3.30 14.95 5.46
N ASP A 59 3.19 14.01 4.54
CA ASP A 59 2.47 12.73 4.67
C ASP A 59 0.96 12.96 4.93
N GLU A 60 0.16 12.97 3.87
CA GLU A 60 -1.30 12.84 3.99
C GLU A 60 -1.88 11.79 3.02
N GLU A 61 -2.24 10.67 3.66
CA GLU A 61 -3.43 9.85 3.44
C GLU A 61 -3.61 9.09 2.12
N ASN A 62 -3.00 7.90 2.09
CA ASN A 62 -3.48 6.77 1.29
C ASN A 62 -4.64 6.07 2.02
N LYS A 63 -5.87 6.36 1.60
CA LYS A 63 -7.13 5.80 2.15
C LYS A 63 -7.32 4.30 1.87
N ASP A 64 -6.45 3.70 1.05
CA ASP A 64 -6.44 2.26 0.74
C ASP A 64 -5.88 1.39 1.88
N ASN A 65 -5.42 2.01 2.97
CA ASN A 65 -4.75 1.34 4.07
C ASN A 65 -5.70 0.75 5.15
N SER A 66 -7.03 0.79 5.00
CA SER A 66 -7.96 0.34 6.07
C SER A 66 -7.72 -1.10 6.56
N LEU A 67 -7.33 -2.02 5.67
CA LEU A 67 -7.09 -3.44 6.03
C LEU A 67 -5.64 -3.71 6.45
N SER A 68 -4.68 -3.00 5.86
CA SER A 68 -3.26 -3.07 6.27
C SER A 68 -3.05 -2.37 7.63
N ALA A 69 -3.77 -1.29 7.91
CA ALA A 69 -3.84 -0.64 9.22
C ALA A 69 -4.39 -1.57 10.31
N LYS A 70 -5.46 -2.34 10.03
CA LYS A 70 -5.96 -3.38 10.95
C LYS A 70 -4.93 -4.49 11.22
N TYR A 71 -4.15 -4.88 10.22
CA TYR A 71 -3.04 -5.83 10.40
C TYR A 71 -1.88 -5.23 11.23
N ILE A 72 -1.60 -3.94 11.07
CA ILE A 72 -0.57 -3.19 11.81
C ILE A 72 -1.01 -2.95 13.27
N GLU A 73 -2.27 -2.63 13.51
CA GLU A 73 -2.82 -2.34 14.85
C GLU A 73 -2.80 -3.58 15.75
N ASN A 74 -3.21 -4.74 15.21
CA ASN A 74 -3.17 -6.01 15.93
C ASN A 74 -1.74 -6.49 16.27
N ASN A 75 -0.73 -6.08 15.48
CA ASN A 75 0.68 -6.44 15.71
C ASN A 75 1.47 -5.40 16.51
N LYS A 76 0.95 -4.18 16.71
CA LYS A 76 1.58 -3.16 17.58
C LYS A 76 1.43 -3.47 19.07
N ALA A 77 0.46 -4.30 19.46
CA ALA A 77 0.27 -4.74 20.84
C ALA A 77 1.36 -5.70 21.35
N ALA A 78 2.18 -6.30 20.46
CA ALA A 78 3.21 -7.29 20.82
C ALA A 78 4.60 -6.69 21.12
N LYS A 79 4.70 -5.39 21.39
CA LYS A 79 5.96 -4.74 21.80
C LYS A 79 5.77 -3.82 23.00
N ARG A 80 5.53 -4.39 24.19
CA ARG A 80 5.93 -3.78 25.45
C ARG A 80 6.46 -4.86 26.38
N ASP A 81 7.67 -4.59 26.84
CA ASP A 81 8.30 -5.09 28.04
C ASP A 81 8.83 -6.54 28.00
N ASN A 82 10.15 -6.60 28.11
CA ASN A 82 10.96 -7.81 28.20
C ASN A 82 11.18 -8.04 29.70
N ASP A 83 10.51 -9.02 30.30
CA ASP A 83 10.91 -9.62 31.57
C ASP A 83 10.27 -11.02 31.71
N GLY A 84 11.12 -12.04 31.69
CA GLY A 84 10.91 -13.31 32.39
C GLY A 84 9.83 -14.29 31.91
N VAL A 85 10.33 -15.45 31.45
CA VAL A 85 9.85 -16.81 31.78
C VAL A 85 8.82 -17.51 30.85
N GLU A 86 9.25 -18.72 30.48
CA GLU A 86 8.54 -19.95 30.09
C GLU A 86 8.05 -20.19 28.65
N GLU A 87 8.73 -21.17 28.03
CA GLU A 87 8.30 -21.96 26.88
C GLU A 87 6.91 -22.56 27.12
N THR A 88 5.89 -21.98 26.49
CA THR A 88 4.65 -22.69 26.19
C THR A 88 4.22 -22.37 24.75
N GLU A 89 3.95 -23.43 24.00
CA GLU A 89 3.59 -23.42 22.58
C GLU A 89 2.20 -22.80 22.34
N ASP A 90 2.02 -21.49 22.50
CA ASP A 90 0.77 -20.82 22.11
C ASP A 90 0.95 -20.01 20.82
N LYS A 91 0.54 -20.66 19.73
CA LYS A 91 0.63 -20.18 18.35
C LYS A 91 -0.22 -18.92 18.22
N THR A 92 0.45 -17.76 18.14
CA THR A 92 -0.11 -16.52 17.59
C THR A 92 -0.93 -16.86 16.34
N ARG A 93 -2.27 -16.73 16.41
CA ARG A 93 -3.17 -16.98 15.28
C ARG A 93 -2.83 -15.98 14.17
N VAL A 94 -1.98 -16.40 13.23
CA VAL A 94 -1.75 -15.67 12.00
C VAL A 94 -3.09 -15.63 11.25
N VAL A 95 -3.75 -14.48 11.28
CA VAL A 95 -5.03 -14.28 10.59
C VAL A 95 -4.77 -14.30 9.09
N ARG A 96 -4.93 -15.47 8.45
CA ARG A 96 -4.90 -15.57 7.00
C ARG A 96 -6.12 -14.87 6.40
N ILE A 97 -5.93 -13.64 5.93
CA ILE A 97 -6.94 -12.94 5.12
C ILE A 97 -7.04 -13.66 3.77
N PRO A 98 -8.25 -14.05 3.32
CA PRO A 98 -8.44 -14.67 2.00
C PRO A 98 -8.01 -13.75 0.85
N TYR A 99 -7.41 -14.32 -0.20
CA TYR A 99 -6.88 -13.56 -1.35
C TYR A 99 -7.88 -12.57 -1.95
N LYS A 100 -9.17 -12.94 -2.01
CA LYS A 100 -10.25 -12.08 -2.52
C LYS A 100 -10.39 -10.77 -1.76
N GLN A 101 -10.11 -10.78 -0.46
CA GLN A 101 -10.25 -9.63 0.45
C GLN A 101 -8.97 -8.77 0.55
N LEU A 102 -7.89 -9.16 -0.13
CA LEU A 102 -6.67 -8.36 -0.14
C LEU A 102 -6.87 -7.05 -0.92
N PRO A 103 -6.28 -5.93 -0.46
CA PRO A 103 -6.15 -4.70 -1.23
C PRO A 103 -5.53 -4.94 -2.61
N ASN A 104 -5.88 -4.10 -3.57
CA ASN A 104 -5.41 -4.22 -4.95
C ASN A 104 -3.88 -4.13 -5.06
N VAL A 105 -3.25 -3.25 -4.27
CA VAL A 105 -1.77 -3.13 -4.20
C VAL A 105 -1.14 -4.45 -3.76
N GLN A 106 -1.72 -5.12 -2.75
CA GLN A 106 -1.20 -6.41 -2.27
C GLN A 106 -1.36 -7.52 -3.31
N LYS A 107 -2.50 -7.57 -4.01
CA LYS A 107 -2.72 -8.52 -5.12
C LYS A 107 -1.72 -8.31 -6.25
N ASP A 108 -1.44 -7.05 -6.58
CA ASP A 108 -0.48 -6.66 -7.62
C ASP A 108 0.95 -7.08 -7.24
N ILE A 109 1.39 -6.83 -6.00
CA ILE A 109 2.69 -7.31 -5.49
C ILE A 109 2.79 -8.83 -5.61
N ILE A 110 1.76 -9.57 -5.19
CA ILE A 110 1.73 -11.04 -5.27
C ILE A 110 1.88 -11.52 -6.72
N GLN A 111 1.20 -10.87 -7.66
CA GLN A 111 1.27 -11.20 -9.08
C GLN A 111 2.64 -10.86 -9.67
N PHE A 112 3.21 -9.70 -9.32
CA PHE A 112 4.53 -9.27 -9.76
C PHE A 112 5.65 -10.21 -9.28
N CYS A 113 5.48 -10.78 -8.08
CA CYS A 113 6.38 -11.78 -7.50
C CYS A 113 6.12 -13.22 -8.01
N ALA A 114 5.37 -13.41 -9.10
CA ALA A 114 5.25 -14.73 -9.75
C ALA A 114 6.62 -15.31 -10.17
N ILE A 115 7.59 -14.42 -10.46
CA ILE A 115 9.02 -14.72 -10.54
C ILE A 115 9.74 -14.04 -9.37
N PRO A 116 10.91 -14.56 -8.92
CA PRO A 116 11.63 -13.94 -7.80
C PRO A 116 12.07 -12.50 -8.08
N ARG A 117 11.66 -11.56 -7.23
CA ARG A 117 11.95 -10.12 -7.33
C ARG A 117 12.69 -9.60 -6.11
N THR A 118 13.57 -8.64 -6.31
CA THR A 118 14.25 -7.92 -5.22
C THR A 118 13.29 -6.95 -4.53
N ALA A 119 13.62 -6.58 -3.28
CA ALA A 119 12.95 -5.52 -2.54
C ALA A 119 12.80 -4.23 -3.38
N LYS A 120 13.87 -3.83 -4.07
CA LYS A 120 13.88 -2.62 -4.90
C LYS A 120 12.88 -2.71 -6.05
N GLU A 121 12.93 -3.80 -6.83
CA GLU A 121 12.01 -4.00 -7.96
C GLU A 121 10.54 -3.97 -7.51
N ILE A 122 10.21 -4.57 -6.36
CA ILE A 122 8.85 -4.57 -5.84
C ILE A 122 8.39 -3.15 -5.52
N MET A 123 9.22 -2.39 -4.81
CA MET A 123 8.90 -1.01 -4.40
C MET A 123 8.77 -0.08 -5.60
N ASP A 124 9.69 -0.19 -6.56
CA ASP A 124 9.66 0.58 -7.80
C ASP A 124 8.37 0.27 -8.60
N HIS A 125 7.93 -0.99 -8.64
CA HIS A 125 6.70 -1.41 -9.33
C HIS A 125 5.43 -0.78 -8.73
N ILE A 126 5.33 -0.72 -7.40
CA ILE A 126 4.19 -0.08 -6.72
C ILE A 126 4.36 1.44 -6.53
N GLY A 127 5.47 2.03 -7.01
CA GLY A 127 5.74 3.46 -6.98
C GLY A 127 6.14 4.01 -5.61
N TYR A 128 6.72 3.18 -4.74
CA TYR A 128 7.26 3.61 -3.44
C TYR A 128 8.78 3.55 -3.41
N TYR A 129 9.40 4.37 -2.57
CA TYR A 129 10.84 4.28 -2.34
C TYR A 129 11.20 3.02 -1.55
N ASN A 130 12.33 2.40 -1.90
CA ASN A 130 12.84 1.23 -1.19
C ASN A 130 13.46 1.59 0.17
N ASN A 131 12.66 1.51 1.24
CA ASN A 131 13.12 1.65 2.61
C ASN A 131 12.45 0.63 3.55
N SER A 132 12.99 0.48 4.76
CA SER A 132 12.52 -0.50 5.74
C SER A 132 11.05 -0.30 6.15
N LYS A 133 10.58 0.95 6.21
CA LYS A 133 9.19 1.26 6.58
C LYS A 133 8.23 0.72 5.52
N ASN A 134 8.46 1.07 4.26
CA ASN A 134 7.64 0.63 3.13
C ASN A 134 7.69 -0.89 2.97
N MET A 135 8.87 -1.50 3.15
CA MET A 135 9.00 -2.96 3.09
C MET A 135 8.21 -3.67 4.19
N THR A 136 8.22 -3.10 5.40
CA THR A 136 7.43 -3.59 6.54
C THR A 136 5.94 -3.40 6.32
N THR A 137 5.51 -2.35 5.63
CA THR A 137 4.10 -2.08 5.36
C THR A 137 3.53 -2.95 4.24
N TYR A 138 4.26 -3.13 3.14
CA TYR A 138 3.70 -3.72 1.92
C TYR A 138 4.09 -5.18 1.68
N VAL A 139 5.30 -5.60 2.09
CA VAL A 139 5.83 -6.94 1.78
C VAL A 139 5.76 -7.86 2.99
N ARG A 140 6.10 -7.37 4.17
CA ARG A 140 6.09 -8.20 5.39
C ARG A 140 4.72 -8.85 5.70
N PRO A 141 3.57 -8.18 5.56
CA PRO A 141 2.28 -8.83 5.81
C PRO A 141 2.02 -9.98 4.85
N LEU A 142 2.50 -9.88 3.61
CA LEU A 142 2.36 -10.93 2.60
C LEU A 142 3.22 -12.15 2.90
N LEU A 143 4.38 -11.96 3.55
CA LEU A 143 5.23 -13.04 4.06
C LEU A 143 4.54 -13.74 5.24
N GLU A 144 4.05 -12.96 6.20
CA GLU A 144 3.37 -13.50 7.39
C GLU A 144 2.10 -14.28 7.02
N MET A 145 1.29 -13.77 6.08
CA MET A 145 0.11 -14.47 5.58
C MET A 145 0.46 -15.70 4.71
N GLY A 146 1.70 -15.85 4.26
CA GLY A 146 2.17 -16.94 3.40
C GLY A 146 1.74 -16.81 1.93
N TYR A 147 1.56 -15.58 1.44
CA TYR A 147 1.38 -15.32 0.00
C TYR A 147 2.71 -15.17 -0.73
N LEU A 148 3.73 -14.67 -0.01
CA LEU A 148 5.11 -14.57 -0.48
C LEU A 148 6.03 -15.40 0.42
N GLU A 149 7.17 -15.75 -0.12
CA GLU A 149 8.29 -16.34 0.60
C GLU A 149 9.62 -15.73 0.16
N MET A 150 10.61 -15.84 1.04
CA MET A 150 12.00 -15.45 0.78
C MET A 150 12.74 -16.54 0.00
N THR A 151 13.63 -16.15 -0.90
CA THR A 151 14.49 -17.12 -1.60
C THR A 151 15.62 -17.65 -0.74
N GLU A 152 16.15 -16.82 0.18
CA GLU A 152 17.19 -17.17 1.15
C GLU A 152 16.66 -16.88 2.57
N PRO A 153 15.85 -17.77 3.16
CA PRO A 153 15.25 -17.54 4.49
C PRO A 153 16.30 -17.48 5.60
N ASP A 154 17.39 -18.24 5.51
CA ASP A 154 18.48 -18.26 6.50
C ASP A 154 19.31 -16.97 6.51
N LYS A 155 19.28 -16.21 5.40
CA LYS A 155 20.07 -14.99 5.21
C LYS A 155 19.16 -13.85 4.76
N PRO A 156 18.24 -13.36 5.61
CA PRO A 156 17.23 -12.38 5.23
C PRO A 156 17.81 -11.03 4.78
N LYS A 157 19.03 -10.70 5.20
CA LYS A 157 19.76 -9.47 4.83
C LYS A 157 20.75 -9.68 3.67
N SER A 158 20.72 -10.84 3.01
CA SER A 158 21.58 -11.14 1.86
C SER A 158 21.32 -10.17 0.71
N LYS A 159 22.38 -9.79 -0.02
CA LYS A 159 22.25 -8.99 -1.24
C LYS A 159 21.52 -9.73 -2.36
N ASN A 160 21.54 -11.06 -2.32
CA ASN A 160 20.84 -11.90 -3.28
C ASN A 160 19.41 -12.24 -2.84
N GLN A 161 18.96 -11.67 -1.72
CA GLN A 161 17.61 -11.94 -1.23
C GLN A 161 16.56 -11.44 -2.21
N LYS A 162 15.63 -12.33 -2.54
CA LYS A 162 14.47 -12.05 -3.37
C LYS A 162 13.21 -12.60 -2.70
N TYR A 163 12.08 -12.15 -3.20
CA TYR A 163 10.75 -12.55 -2.77
C TYR A 163 10.01 -13.16 -3.94
N ARG A 164 9.32 -14.28 -3.70
CA ARG A 164 8.53 -14.97 -4.72
C ARG A 164 7.19 -15.40 -4.16
N LYS A 165 6.21 -15.56 -5.03
CA LYS A 165 4.88 -16.08 -4.70
C LYS A 165 5.00 -17.54 -4.25
N VAL A 166 4.35 -17.86 -3.13
CA VAL A 166 4.26 -19.24 -2.62
C VAL A 166 3.45 -20.09 -3.60
N ARG A 167 3.99 -21.25 -3.98
CA ARG A 167 3.25 -22.26 -4.74
C ARG A 167 2.46 -23.10 -3.75
N LYS A 168 1.14 -23.18 -3.91
CA LYS A 168 0.35 -24.19 -3.21
C LYS A 168 0.51 -25.50 -3.97
N GLU A 169 0.98 -26.52 -3.27
CA GLU A 169 0.93 -27.92 -3.71
C GLU A 169 -0.52 -28.41 -3.77
#